data_AF-A0A8J3V4N6-F1
#
_entry.id   AF-A0A8J3V4N6-F1
#
_cell.length_a   1.000
_cell.length_b   1.000
_cell.length_c   1.000
_cell.angle_alpha   90.00
_cell.angle_beta   90.00
_cell.angle_gamma   90.00
#
_symmetry.space_group_name_H-M   'P 1'
#
loop_
_entity.id
_entity.type
_entity.pdbx_description
1 polymer ?
#
loop_
_entity_poly.entity_id
_entity_poly.type
_entity_poly.pdbx_seq_one_letter_code
_entity_poly.pdbx_strand_id
1 'polypeptide(L)'
;MRSVFAVMAAVAVTIGGCSGTTGAVSRPGSSAAPSMDGSATTVPTPAPAKPLSQKQAAIRYLKTVKPYDIALERLEQAINTGRPAATLRELAAKVASANAAHMRDLRDVPWPLAVRAPIKALRAESAKAQVYWRQAAQAKTRGELVQAVLEAARHDGSVAAGKIRSLLHLAKYEESVYS
;
A
#
# COMPACT_ATOMS: atom_id res chain seq x y z
N MET A 1 23.75 -11.56 3.52
CA MET A 1 23.06 -12.39 4.54
C MET A 1 23.16 -11.73 5.88
N ARG A 2 22.04 -11.31 6.45
CA ARG A 2 21.88 -11.04 7.89
C ARG A 2 20.39 -11.15 8.21
N SER A 3 20.01 -12.39 8.51
CA SER A 3 18.70 -12.78 9.03
C SER A 3 18.50 -12.17 10.41
N VAL A 4 17.38 -11.49 10.65
CA VAL A 4 17.07 -10.93 11.97
C VAL A 4 15.56 -10.99 12.25
N PHE A 5 15.20 -11.96 13.11
CA PHE A 5 14.01 -12.12 13.97
C PHE A 5 12.61 -12.33 13.36
N ALA A 6 12.26 -13.60 13.18
CA ALA A 6 10.87 -14.09 13.25
C ALA A 6 10.49 -14.32 14.72
N VAL A 7 9.59 -13.50 15.27
CA VAL A 7 8.87 -13.81 16.51
C VAL A 7 7.45 -14.17 16.12
N MET A 8 7.17 -15.48 16.17
CA MET A 8 5.84 -16.07 16.01
C MET A 8 4.99 -15.73 17.24
N ALA A 9 3.90 -15.01 17.05
CA ALA A 9 2.80 -14.95 18.00
C ALA A 9 1.50 -15.18 17.22
N ALA A 10 1.02 -16.41 17.30
CA ALA A 10 -0.30 -16.81 16.82
C ALA A 10 -1.36 -16.40 17.84
N VAL A 11 -2.38 -15.66 17.40
CA VAL A 11 -3.66 -15.58 18.10
C VAL A 11 -4.76 -15.63 17.05
N ALA A 12 -5.46 -16.77 17.03
CA ALA A 12 -6.71 -16.96 16.32
C ALA A 12 -7.86 -16.38 17.16
N VAL A 13 -8.69 -15.53 16.56
CA VAL A 13 -10.01 -15.19 17.10
C VAL A 13 -11.02 -15.32 15.97
N THR A 14 -11.87 -16.32 16.09
CA THR A 14 -13.08 -16.55 15.28
C THR A 14 -14.31 -16.08 16.05
N ILE A 15 -15.06 -15.14 15.47
CA ILE A 15 -16.44 -14.78 15.81
C ILE A 15 -17.04 -14.26 14.49
N GLY A 16 -18.18 -14.65 13.92
CA GLY A 16 -19.29 -15.49 14.34
C GLY A 16 -20.61 -14.77 13.97
N GLY A 17 -21.20 -15.05 12.78
CA GLY A 17 -22.60 -14.79 12.37
C GLY A 17 -23.16 -13.35 12.50
N CYS A 18 -24.40 -13.00 12.13
CA CYS A 18 -25.33 -13.42 11.08
C CYS A 18 -26.36 -12.26 10.92
N SER A 19 -27.07 -12.27 9.80
CA SER A 19 -28.00 -11.30 9.20
C SER A 19 -29.11 -10.66 10.07
N GLY A 20 -29.60 -9.50 9.61
CA GLY A 20 -30.92 -8.97 9.97
C GLY A 20 -31.48 -8.04 8.87
N THR A 21 -32.43 -8.55 8.09
CA THR A 21 -33.21 -7.85 7.05
C THR A 21 -34.49 -7.25 7.65
N THR A 22 -35.06 -6.28 6.92
CA THR A 22 -36.48 -5.87 6.79
C THR A 22 -36.89 -4.56 7.45
N GLY A 23 -37.36 -3.65 6.60
CA GLY A 23 -38.06 -2.41 6.96
C GLY A 23 -38.46 -1.66 5.70
N ALA A 24 -39.55 -2.08 5.07
CA ALA A 24 -40.18 -1.38 3.96
C ALA A 24 -41.31 -0.45 4.46
N VAL A 25 -41.68 0.49 3.58
CA VAL A 25 -42.95 1.26 3.49
C VAL A 25 -42.95 2.67 4.12
N SER A 26 -42.84 3.70 3.26
CA SER A 26 -43.95 4.62 2.91
C SER A 26 -43.49 5.75 1.95
N ARG A 27 -44.10 5.80 0.77
CA ARG A 27 -44.29 7.00 -0.11
C ARG A 27 -45.60 7.69 0.38
N PRO A 28 -45.98 8.94 0.02
CA PRO A 28 -45.45 9.75 -1.07
C PRO A 28 -45.32 11.27 -0.83
N GLY A 29 -44.50 11.91 -1.67
CA GLY A 29 -44.49 13.36 -1.86
C GLY A 29 -44.20 13.65 -3.33
N SER A 30 -45.24 13.78 -4.14
CA SER A 30 -45.15 14.40 -5.45
C SER A 30 -44.83 15.87 -5.25
N SER A 31 -43.67 16.30 -5.73
CA SER A 31 -43.41 17.71 -5.99
C SER A 31 -42.85 17.79 -7.40
N ALA A 32 -43.64 18.39 -8.30
CA ALA A 32 -43.31 18.59 -9.69
C ALA A 32 -42.12 19.55 -9.78
N ALA A 33 -41.04 19.09 -10.41
CA ALA A 33 -39.92 19.94 -10.83
C ALA A 33 -40.09 20.29 -12.32
N PRO A 34 -39.74 21.51 -12.73
CA PRO A 34 -39.92 21.97 -14.11
C PRO A 34 -39.03 21.17 -15.06
N SER A 35 -39.63 20.72 -16.18
CA SER A 35 -38.91 20.19 -17.33
C SER A 35 -38.03 21.28 -17.93
N MET A 36 -36.73 21.23 -17.62
CA MET A 36 -35.74 21.84 -18.47
C MET A 36 -35.33 20.80 -19.51
N ASP A 37 -35.59 21.09 -20.77
CA ASP A 37 -34.96 20.45 -21.93
C ASP A 37 -33.45 20.69 -21.87
N GLY A 38 -32.77 19.94 -21.01
CA GLY A 38 -31.33 19.82 -21.03
C GLY A 38 -30.99 18.81 -22.11
N SER A 39 -30.49 19.29 -23.25
CA SER A 39 -29.78 18.45 -24.21
C SER A 39 -28.80 17.56 -23.43
N ALA A 40 -29.08 16.26 -23.39
CA ALA A 40 -28.23 15.28 -22.75
C ALA A 40 -26.94 15.21 -23.57
N THR A 41 -25.97 16.05 -23.21
CA THR A 41 -24.58 15.89 -23.66
C THR A 41 -24.12 14.56 -23.11
N THR A 42 -24.18 13.51 -23.93
CA THR A 42 -23.59 12.22 -23.62
C THR A 42 -22.10 12.43 -23.45
N VAL A 43 -21.64 12.54 -22.20
CA VAL A 43 -20.20 12.55 -21.90
C VAL A 43 -19.67 11.20 -22.36
N PRO A 44 -18.74 11.16 -23.33
CA PRO A 44 -18.19 9.89 -23.79
C PRO A 44 -17.51 9.21 -22.60
N THR A 45 -17.97 8.01 -22.26
CA THR A 45 -17.32 7.19 -21.23
C THR A 45 -15.91 6.86 -21.72
N PRO A 46 -14.85 7.18 -20.97
CA PRO A 46 -13.49 6.86 -21.37
C PRO A 46 -13.34 5.35 -21.58
N ALA A 47 -12.79 4.94 -22.71
CA ALA A 47 -12.45 3.54 -22.95
C ALA A 47 -11.45 3.04 -21.88
N PRO A 48 -11.56 1.78 -21.42
CA PRO A 48 -10.64 1.23 -20.44
C PRO A 48 -9.20 1.27 -20.95
N ALA A 49 -8.27 1.75 -20.13
CA ALA A 49 -6.86 1.82 -20.47
C ALA A 49 -6.30 0.42 -20.82
N LYS A 50 -5.60 0.32 -21.95
CA LYS A 50 -4.93 -0.92 -22.36
C LYS A 50 -3.87 -1.32 -21.33
N PRO A 51 -3.78 -2.61 -20.95
CA PRO A 51 -2.71 -3.09 -20.08
C PRO A 51 -1.32 -2.81 -20.66
N LEU A 52 -0.36 -2.50 -19.79
CA LEU A 52 1.04 -2.37 -20.17
C LEU A 52 1.58 -3.69 -20.74
N SER A 53 2.57 -3.60 -21.64
CA SER A 53 3.41 -4.75 -21.97
C SER A 53 4.24 -5.18 -20.75
N GLN A 54 4.76 -6.40 -20.74
CA GLN A 54 5.61 -6.90 -19.64
C GLN A 54 6.82 -6.00 -19.40
N LYS A 55 7.53 -5.57 -20.45
CA LYS A 55 8.70 -4.66 -20.35
C LYS A 55 8.32 -3.30 -19.76
N GLN A 56 7.19 -2.71 -20.21
CA GLN A 56 6.70 -1.45 -19.65
C GLN A 56 6.28 -1.60 -18.19
N ALA A 57 5.64 -2.72 -17.84
CA ALA A 57 5.25 -3.03 -16.47
C ALA A 57 6.48 -3.20 -15.56
N ALA A 58 7.54 -3.88 -16.02
CA ALA A 58 8.79 -4.03 -15.29
C ALA A 58 9.40 -2.65 -14.93
N ILE A 59 9.51 -1.76 -15.91
CA ILE A 59 10.02 -0.39 -15.72
C ILE A 59 9.13 0.40 -14.76
N ARG A 60 7.80 0.35 -14.96
CA ARG A 60 6.85 1.06 -14.10
C ARG A 60 6.88 0.53 -12.67
N TYR A 61 7.01 -0.78 -12.46
CA TYR A 61 7.11 -1.38 -11.14
C TYR A 61 8.34 -0.86 -10.39
N LEU A 62 9.53 -0.92 -11.00
CA LEU A 62 10.76 -0.40 -10.38
C LEU A 62 10.66 1.08 -10.03
N LYS A 63 10.10 1.90 -10.92
CA LYS A 63 9.87 3.33 -10.65
C LYS A 63 8.91 3.56 -9.48
N THR A 64 7.93 2.66 -9.31
CA THR A 64 6.90 2.76 -8.28
C THR A 64 7.41 2.35 -6.89
N VAL A 65 8.31 1.37 -6.81
CA VAL A 65 8.83 0.88 -5.52
C VAL A 65 10.01 1.70 -5.00
N LYS A 66 10.88 2.19 -5.90
CA LYS A 66 12.13 2.88 -5.54
C LYS A 66 12.00 4.00 -4.48
N PRO A 67 11.01 4.92 -4.53
CA PRO A 67 10.91 5.96 -3.51
C PRO A 67 10.60 5.44 -2.10
N TYR A 68 9.84 4.35 -2.01
CA TYR A 68 9.54 3.69 -0.74
C TYR A 68 10.79 2.98 -0.21
N ASP A 69 11.47 2.20 -1.05
CA ASP A 69 12.68 1.47 -0.70
C ASP A 69 13.76 2.42 -0.13
N ILE A 70 14.05 3.53 -0.83
CA ILE A 70 15.01 4.55 -0.38
C ILE A 70 14.60 5.18 0.97
N ALA A 71 13.30 5.43 1.18
CA ALA A 71 12.84 6.01 2.44
C ALA A 71 13.02 5.03 3.60
N LEU A 72 12.75 3.74 3.35
CA LEU A 72 12.90 2.67 4.33
C LEU A 72 14.37 2.46 4.70
N GLU A 73 15.26 2.31 3.72
CA GLU A 73 16.70 2.14 3.94
C GLU A 73 17.29 3.29 4.79
N ARG A 74 16.89 4.53 4.52
CA ARG A 74 17.32 5.70 5.31
C ARG A 74 16.85 5.64 6.75
N LEU A 75 15.62 5.18 6.99
CA LEU A 75 15.10 5.01 8.35
C LEU A 75 15.87 3.90 9.08
N GLU A 76 16.08 2.76 8.43
CA GLU A 76 16.81 1.62 8.98
C GLU A 76 18.26 1.98 9.31
N GLN A 77 18.96 2.67 8.40
CA GLN A 77 20.29 3.19 8.65
C GLN A 77 20.32 4.14 9.85
N ALA A 78 19.35 5.04 9.96
CA ALA A 78 19.26 5.97 11.09
C ALA A 78 18.98 5.26 12.43
N ILE A 79 18.16 4.21 12.41
CA ILE A 79 17.93 3.35 13.58
C ILE A 79 19.25 2.68 13.98
N ASN A 80 19.94 2.04 13.03
CA ASN A 80 21.17 1.27 13.25
C ASN A 80 22.35 2.13 13.70
N THR A 81 22.41 3.39 13.27
CA THR A 81 23.44 4.37 13.66
C THR A 81 23.07 5.16 14.91
N GLY A 82 21.98 4.83 15.60
CA GLY A 82 21.61 5.44 16.87
C GLY A 82 21.18 6.91 16.77
N ARG A 83 20.64 7.35 15.63
CA ARG A 83 20.20 8.74 15.44
C ARG A 83 19.11 9.14 16.45
N PRO A 84 19.00 10.44 16.81
CA PRO A 84 18.00 10.91 17.78
C PRO A 84 16.55 10.58 17.39
N ALA A 85 15.68 10.38 18.38
CA ALA A 85 14.28 10.02 18.16
C ALA A 85 13.51 11.03 17.28
N ALA A 86 13.84 12.32 17.35
CA ALA A 86 13.26 13.33 16.48
C ALA A 86 13.58 13.07 14.99
N THR A 87 14.84 12.78 14.65
CA THR A 87 15.25 12.41 13.29
C THR A 87 14.55 11.13 12.82
N LEU A 88 14.42 10.13 13.71
CA LEU A 88 13.73 8.89 13.36
C LEU A 88 12.24 9.12 13.04
N ARG A 89 11.55 9.97 13.81
CA ARG A 89 10.15 10.34 13.52
C ARG A 89 9.98 10.99 12.16
N GLU A 90 10.86 11.92 11.80
CA GLU A 90 10.85 12.58 10.50
C GLU A 90 11.07 11.59 9.35
N LEU A 91 12.00 10.65 9.52
CA LEU A 91 12.24 9.59 8.53
C LEU A 91 11.05 8.62 8.45
N ALA A 92 10.45 8.23 9.58
CA ALA A 92 9.23 7.42 9.60
C ALA A 92 8.05 8.14 8.91
N ALA A 93 7.92 9.45 9.07
CA ALA A 93 6.93 10.25 8.34
C ALA A 93 7.16 10.24 6.81
N LYS A 94 8.43 10.25 6.38
CA LYS A 94 8.79 10.09 4.96
C LYS A 94 8.45 8.70 4.45
N VAL A 95 8.72 7.63 5.22
CA VAL A 95 8.31 6.26 4.89
C VAL A 95 6.79 6.17 4.76
N ALA A 96 6.04 6.70 5.73
CA ALA A 96 4.57 6.71 5.70
C ALA A 96 4.02 7.43 4.46
N SER A 97 4.64 8.54 4.07
CA SER A 97 4.24 9.30 2.87
C SER A 97 4.58 8.55 1.59
N ALA A 98 5.78 7.95 1.52
CA ALA A 98 6.23 7.17 0.37
C ALA A 98 5.40 5.89 0.19
N ASN A 99 5.06 5.18 1.27
CA ASN A 99 4.20 4.00 1.23
C ASN A 99 2.77 4.34 0.76
N ALA A 100 2.23 5.49 1.20
CA ALA A 100 0.95 5.98 0.71
C ALA A 100 0.98 6.29 -0.80
N ALA A 101 2.04 6.94 -1.29
CA ALA A 101 2.23 7.20 -2.72
C ALA A 101 2.40 5.89 -3.52
N HIS A 102 3.25 4.98 -3.03
CA HIS A 102 3.46 3.64 -3.58
C HIS A 102 2.14 2.88 -3.76
N MET A 103 1.27 2.84 -2.73
CA MET A 103 -0.04 2.18 -2.82
C MET A 103 -0.98 2.79 -3.86
N ARG A 104 -0.95 4.12 -4.06
CA ARG A 104 -1.73 4.80 -5.11
C ARG A 104 -1.17 4.46 -6.49
N ASP A 105 0.13 4.57 -6.67
CA ASP A 105 0.80 4.25 -7.94
C ASP A 105 0.60 2.79 -8.35
N LEU A 106 0.65 1.85 -7.40
CA LEU A 106 0.33 0.45 -7.67
C LEU A 106 -1.13 0.24 -8.06
N ARG A 107 -2.06 1.09 -7.61
CA ARG A 107 -3.49 1.01 -7.96
C ARG A 107 -3.76 1.54 -9.37
N ASP A 108 -3.14 2.66 -9.71
CA ASP A 108 -3.53 3.49 -10.86
C ASP A 108 -2.88 3.04 -12.19
N VAL A 109 -2.04 2.00 -12.15
CA VAL A 109 -1.37 1.45 -13.33
C VAL A 109 -2.19 0.29 -13.93
N PRO A 110 -2.40 0.27 -15.26
CA PRO A 110 -3.09 -0.83 -15.93
C PRO A 110 -2.12 -2.03 -16.10
N TRP A 111 -1.94 -2.80 -15.03
CA TRP A 111 -1.01 -3.92 -15.01
C TRP A 111 -1.41 -5.07 -15.95
N PRO A 112 -0.43 -5.81 -16.53
CA PRO A 112 -0.67 -7.07 -17.22
C PRO A 112 -1.45 -8.05 -16.34
N LEU A 113 -2.32 -8.87 -16.93
CA LEU A 113 -3.21 -9.78 -16.20
C LEU A 113 -2.44 -10.65 -15.19
N ALA A 114 -1.29 -11.20 -15.60
CA ALA A 114 -0.47 -12.11 -14.79
C ALA A 114 -0.03 -11.50 -13.45
N VAL A 115 0.17 -10.18 -13.35
CA VAL A 115 0.70 -9.54 -12.13
C VAL A 115 -0.37 -8.86 -11.28
N ARG A 116 -1.63 -8.76 -11.74
CA ARG A 116 -2.69 -8.03 -11.03
C ARG A 116 -2.94 -8.56 -9.61
N ALA A 117 -3.02 -9.87 -9.45
CA ALA A 117 -3.26 -10.48 -8.14
C ALA A 117 -2.09 -10.24 -7.16
N PRO A 118 -0.82 -10.49 -7.54
CA PRO A 118 0.34 -10.08 -6.73
C PRO A 118 0.39 -8.59 -6.40
N ILE A 119 0.07 -7.69 -7.34
CA ILE A 119 0.00 -6.23 -7.07
C ILE A 119 -1.08 -5.91 -6.03
N LYS A 120 -2.26 -6.52 -6.14
CA LYS A 120 -3.33 -6.36 -5.14
C LYS A 120 -2.87 -6.83 -3.76
N ALA A 121 -2.16 -7.95 -3.69
CA ALA A 121 -1.61 -8.48 -2.44
C ALA A 121 -0.54 -7.55 -1.84
N LEU A 122 0.38 -7.04 -2.65
CA LEU A 122 1.39 -6.07 -2.20
C LEU A 122 0.72 -4.83 -1.60
N ARG A 123 -0.26 -4.25 -2.30
CA ARG A 123 -1.03 -3.10 -1.78
C ARG A 123 -1.73 -3.39 -0.47
N ALA A 124 -2.24 -4.61 -0.28
CA ALA A 124 -2.92 -5.00 0.95
C ALA A 124 -1.95 -5.08 2.14
N GLU A 125 -0.75 -5.63 1.95
CA GLU A 125 0.29 -5.63 2.99
C GLU A 125 0.79 -4.20 3.27
N SER A 126 1.06 -3.41 2.23
CA SER A 126 1.42 -1.99 2.39
C SER A 126 0.37 -1.20 3.18
N ALA A 127 -0.93 -1.52 3.02
CA ALA A 127 -2.00 -0.86 3.76
C ALA A 127 -1.99 -1.21 5.26
N LYS A 128 -1.64 -2.46 5.61
CA LYS A 128 -1.44 -2.87 7.01
C LYS A 128 -0.22 -2.16 7.59
N ALA A 129 0.91 -2.16 6.88
CA ALA A 129 2.13 -1.47 7.28
C ALA A 129 1.91 0.05 7.50
N GLN A 130 1.05 0.69 6.69
CA GLN A 130 0.76 2.13 6.76
C GLN A 130 0.28 2.60 8.13
N VAL A 131 -0.46 1.76 8.87
CA VAL A 131 -0.93 2.11 10.22
C VAL A 131 0.28 2.30 11.14
N TYR A 132 1.21 1.35 11.09
CA TYR A 132 2.41 1.34 11.91
C TYR A 132 3.43 2.40 11.49
N TRP A 133 3.56 2.70 10.20
CA TRP A 133 4.41 3.82 9.74
C TRP A 133 3.93 5.17 10.29
N ARG A 134 2.61 5.38 10.38
CA ARG A 134 2.04 6.58 10.99
C ARG A 134 2.25 6.62 12.51
N GLN A 135 2.15 5.47 13.18
CA GLN A 135 2.45 5.37 14.61
C GLN A 135 3.93 5.68 14.89
N ALA A 136 4.85 5.12 14.10
CA ALA A 136 6.28 5.40 14.21
C ALA A 136 6.60 6.89 14.04
N ALA A 137 5.93 7.57 13.11
CA ALA A 137 6.08 9.02 12.91
C ALA A 137 5.59 9.86 14.11
N GLN A 138 4.65 9.34 14.90
CA GLN A 138 4.03 10.03 16.04
C GLN A 138 4.57 9.56 17.40
N ALA A 139 5.47 8.57 17.41
CA ALA A 139 6.00 7.95 18.62
C ALA A 139 6.68 8.96 19.55
N LYS A 140 6.37 8.91 20.84
CA LYS A 140 6.94 9.84 21.83
C LYS A 140 8.34 9.41 22.25
N THR A 141 8.59 8.10 22.24
CA THR A 141 9.86 7.51 22.64
C THR A 141 10.51 6.73 21.49
N ARG A 142 11.83 6.50 21.60
CA ARG A 142 12.55 5.64 20.66
C ARG A 142 12.03 4.20 20.69
N GLY A 143 11.67 3.69 21.87
CA GLY A 143 11.14 2.33 22.02
C GLY A 143 9.81 2.14 21.29
N GLU A 144 8.87 3.07 21.46
CA GLU A 144 7.59 3.08 20.72
C GLU A 144 7.82 3.13 19.20
N LEU A 145 8.77 3.97 18.76
CA LEU A 145 9.10 4.09 17.35
C LEU A 145 9.62 2.76 16.78
N VAL A 146 10.61 2.16 17.45
CA VAL A 146 11.21 0.89 17.00
C VAL A 146 10.17 -0.23 17.01
N GLN A 147 9.31 -0.29 18.04
CA GLN A 147 8.24 -1.28 18.07
C GLN A 147 7.28 -1.11 16.89
N ALA A 148 6.85 0.11 16.58
CA ALA A 148 6.00 0.36 15.43
C ALA A 148 6.69 0.00 14.10
N VAL A 149 7.99 0.26 13.96
CA VAL A 149 8.78 -0.16 12.78
C VAL A 149 8.79 -1.68 12.65
N LEU A 150 8.99 -2.42 13.75
CA LEU A 150 8.96 -3.89 13.74
C LEU A 150 7.59 -4.45 13.35
N GLU A 151 6.50 -3.85 13.86
CA GLU A 151 5.14 -4.24 13.46
C GLU A 151 4.86 -3.94 11.98
N ALA A 152 5.37 -2.82 11.45
CA ALA A 152 5.27 -2.52 10.03
C ALA A 152 6.04 -3.53 9.16
N ALA A 153 7.22 -3.96 9.61
CA ALA A 153 8.06 -4.93 8.90
C ALA A 153 7.41 -6.33 8.77
N ARG A 154 6.49 -6.69 9.68
CA ARG A 154 5.67 -7.91 9.53
C ARG A 154 4.75 -7.89 8.30
N HIS A 155 4.58 -6.72 7.70
CA HIS A 155 3.76 -6.45 6.52
C HIS A 155 4.60 -5.90 5.36
N ASP A 156 5.85 -6.33 5.23
CA ASP A 156 6.80 -5.86 4.20
C ASP A 156 6.37 -6.18 2.74
N GLY A 157 5.40 -7.08 2.55
CA GLY A 157 4.92 -7.49 1.24
C GLY A 157 5.94 -8.27 0.40
N SER A 158 7.02 -8.76 1.00
CA SER A 158 8.15 -9.43 0.34
C SER A 158 7.73 -10.60 -0.55
N VAL A 159 6.77 -11.42 -0.09
CA VAL A 159 6.22 -12.54 -0.87
C VAL A 159 5.51 -12.06 -2.14
N ALA A 160 4.70 -11.00 -2.04
CA ALA A 160 4.00 -10.43 -3.19
C ALA A 160 4.97 -9.75 -4.16
N ALA A 161 5.92 -8.97 -3.63
CA ALA A 161 6.98 -8.32 -4.40
C ALA A 161 7.84 -9.36 -5.17
N GLY A 162 8.22 -10.47 -4.52
CA GLY A 162 8.96 -11.56 -5.15
C GLY A 162 8.21 -12.18 -6.33
N LYS A 163 6.90 -12.43 -6.18
CA LYS A 163 6.04 -12.92 -7.28
C LYS A 163 5.97 -11.93 -8.44
N ILE A 164 5.80 -10.63 -8.15
CA ILE A 164 5.78 -9.58 -9.19
C ILE A 164 7.09 -9.57 -9.96
N ARG A 165 8.23 -9.56 -9.26
CA ARG A 165 9.56 -9.53 -9.89
C ARG A 165 9.78 -10.76 -10.78
N SER A 166 9.43 -11.95 -10.30
CA SER A 166 9.49 -13.18 -11.08
C SER A 166 8.67 -13.08 -12.37
N LEU A 167 7.41 -12.65 -12.29
CA LEU A 167 6.51 -12.53 -13.45
C LEU A 167 6.91 -11.41 -14.42
N LEU A 168 7.62 -10.38 -13.94
CA LEU A 168 8.15 -9.29 -14.75
C LEU A 168 9.58 -9.54 -15.25
N HIS A 169 10.15 -10.72 -14.99
CA HIS A 169 11.53 -11.10 -15.33
C HIS A 169 12.57 -10.11 -14.79
N LEU A 170 12.31 -9.58 -13.60
CA LEU A 170 13.24 -8.74 -12.86
C LEU A 170 14.17 -9.62 -12.02
N ALA A 171 15.43 -9.20 -11.88
CA ALA A 171 16.35 -9.81 -10.91
C ALA A 171 15.74 -9.80 -9.49
N LYS A 172 16.28 -10.56 -8.53
CA LYS A 172 15.87 -10.41 -7.12
C LYS A 172 16.19 -8.98 -6.62
N TYR A 173 15.49 -8.53 -5.58
CA TYR A 173 15.79 -7.25 -4.96
C TYR A 173 17.13 -7.35 -4.22
N GLU A 174 18.03 -6.40 -4.46
CA GLU A 174 19.34 -6.30 -3.81
C GLU A 174 19.48 -4.88 -3.27
N GLU A 175 19.60 -4.75 -1.96
CA GLU A 175 19.63 -3.48 -1.21
C GLU A 175 20.91 -2.66 -1.50
N SER A 176 22.00 -3.34 -1.88
CA SER A 176 23.31 -2.73 -2.17
C SER A 176 23.34 -1.79 -3.37
N VAL A 177 22.29 -1.75 -4.18
CA VAL A 177 22.21 -0.89 -5.38
C VAL A 177 21.81 0.55 -5.03
N TYR A 178 21.27 0.78 -3.83
CA TYR A 178 20.77 2.09 -3.41
C TYR A 178 21.51 2.69 -2.20
N SER A 179 22.51 1.96 -1.67
CA SER A 179 23.41 2.38 -0.59
C SER A 179 24.51 3.33 -1.05
#